data_AF-H2J8G3-F1
#
_entry.id   AF-H2J8G3-F1
#
_cell.length_a   1.000
_cell.length_b   1.000
_cell.length_c   1.000
_cell.angle_alpha   90.00
_cell.angle_beta   90.00
_cell.angle_gamma   90.00
#
_symmetry.space_group_name_H-M   'P 1'
#
loop_
_entity.id
_entity.type
_entity.pdbx_description
1 polymer ?
#
loop_
_entity_poly.entity_id
_entity_poly.type
_entity_poly.pdbx_seq_one_letter_code
_entity_poly.pdbx_strand_id
1 'polypeptide(L)'
;MNEIIVTKKDVAYYLQKYRKAIQDIFSQVVHLYFDEGKIKFEYSFYSVKYETIKSKINRVRDFNSLIKEGYPESLIKAFAIVELVEFWLYSKKINLSDLERECLFWFYINHDFEYYGKFNKLYKTLSMSEIARKLNIKKSDVRRYIDKAIRKILKYNNE
;
A
#
# COMPACT_ATOMS: atom_id res chain seq x y z
N MET A 1 -11.70 -3.10 -27.31
CA MET A 1 -11.66 -2.77 -25.86
C MET A 1 -10.67 -1.65 -25.70
N ASN A 2 -11.05 -0.52 -25.11
CA ASN A 2 -10.07 0.51 -24.75
C ASN A 2 -9.23 -0.05 -23.60
N GLU A 3 -7.92 -0.09 -23.78
CA GLU A 3 -6.97 -0.50 -22.75
C GLU A 3 -7.09 0.50 -21.59
N ILE A 4 -7.36 -0.02 -20.38
CA ILE A 4 -7.48 0.83 -19.19
C ILE A 4 -6.06 1.24 -18.78
N ILE A 5 -5.69 2.48 -19.06
CA ILE A 5 -4.39 3.03 -18.69
C ILE A 5 -4.39 3.39 -17.20
N VAL A 6 -3.50 2.77 -16.43
CA VAL A 6 -3.28 3.07 -15.02
C VAL A 6 -2.57 4.42 -14.89
N THR A 7 -3.11 5.31 -14.05
CA THR A 7 -2.57 6.65 -13.83
C THR A 7 -1.88 6.81 -12.47
N LYS A 8 -1.14 7.91 -12.29
CA LYS A 8 -0.55 8.28 -10.98
C LYS A 8 -1.62 8.43 -9.89
N LYS A 9 -2.84 8.85 -10.23
CA LYS A 9 -3.95 8.97 -9.28
C LYS A 9 -4.39 7.61 -8.77
N ASP A 10 -4.47 6.61 -9.66
CA ASP A 10 -4.85 5.24 -9.28
C ASP A 10 -3.81 4.62 -8.35
N VAL A 11 -2.53 4.75 -8.67
CA VAL A 11 -1.44 4.27 -7.80
C VAL A 11 -1.49 4.96 -6.43
N ALA A 12 -1.63 6.29 -6.40
CA ALA A 12 -1.72 7.05 -5.15
C ALA A 12 -2.96 6.68 -4.32
N TYR A 13 -4.08 6.38 -4.98
CA TYR A 13 -5.31 5.92 -4.35
C TYR A 13 -5.12 4.58 -3.65
N TYR A 14 -4.56 3.58 -4.35
CA TYR A 14 -4.34 2.25 -3.78
C TYR A 14 -3.28 2.26 -2.66
N LEU A 15 -2.20 3.04 -2.80
CA LEU A 15 -1.23 3.23 -1.73
C LEU A 15 -1.88 3.80 -0.45
N GLN A 16 -2.82 4.75 -0.57
CA GLN A 16 -3.56 5.29 0.57
C GLN A 16 -4.65 4.38 1.11
N LYS A 17 -5.06 3.36 0.37
CA LYS A 17 -5.99 2.35 0.87
C LYS A 17 -5.26 1.24 1.65
N TYR A 18 -3.94 1.12 1.53
CA TYR A 18 -3.17 0.05 2.14
C TYR A 18 -3.38 -0.07 3.65
N ARG A 19 -3.20 1.02 4.43
CA ARG A 19 -3.42 1.00 5.89
C ARG A 19 -4.84 0.59 6.25
N LYS A 20 -5.84 1.14 5.54
CA LYS A 20 -7.26 0.83 5.78
C LYS A 20 -7.57 -0.64 5.48
N ALA A 21 -7.06 -1.15 4.36
CA ALA A 21 -7.22 -2.53 3.97
C ALA A 21 -6.62 -3.48 5.02
N ILE A 22 -5.43 -3.17 5.55
CA ILE A 22 -4.87 -3.89 6.69
C ILE A 22 -5.83 -3.82 7.90
N GLN A 23 -6.30 -2.64 8.30
CA GLN A 23 -7.26 -2.53 9.42
C GLN A 23 -8.54 -3.34 9.20
N ASP A 24 -9.05 -3.40 7.97
CA ASP A 24 -10.26 -4.17 7.64
C ASP A 24 -10.01 -5.68 7.72
N ILE A 25 -8.85 -6.14 7.24
CA ILE A 25 -8.45 -7.55 7.30
C ILE A 25 -8.29 -8.00 8.76
N PHE A 26 -7.66 -7.17 9.60
CA PHE A 26 -7.41 -7.51 11.00
C PHE A 26 -8.53 -7.06 11.96
N SER A 27 -9.53 -6.32 11.48
CA SER A 27 -10.63 -5.74 12.27
C SER A 27 -10.16 -4.97 13.52
N GLN A 28 -9.01 -4.30 13.43
CA GLN A 28 -8.41 -3.54 14.53
C GLN A 28 -7.62 -2.34 14.02
N VAL A 29 -7.34 -1.40 14.92
CA VAL A 29 -6.44 -0.28 14.61
C VAL A 29 -5.02 -0.81 14.46
N VAL A 30 -4.39 -0.51 13.34
CA VAL A 30 -2.99 -0.87 13.07
C VAL A 30 -2.11 0.36 13.00
N HIS A 31 -0.93 0.26 13.60
CA HIS A 31 0.14 1.24 13.49
C HIS A 31 1.19 0.69 12.53
N LEU A 32 1.52 1.47 11.50
CA LEU A 32 2.54 1.10 10.52
C LEU A 32 3.84 1.85 10.84
N TYR A 33 4.96 1.17 10.63
CA TYR A 33 6.30 1.76 10.68
C TYR A 33 7.15 1.18 9.56
N PHE A 34 8.24 1.87 9.21
CA PHE A 34 9.18 1.41 8.20
C PHE A 34 10.48 1.02 8.88
N ASP A 35 10.94 -0.20 8.62
CA ASP A 35 12.13 -0.75 9.23
C ASP A 35 12.77 -1.80 8.31
N GLU A 36 14.09 -1.74 8.17
CA GLU A 36 14.89 -2.65 7.32
C GLU A 36 14.33 -2.83 5.89
N GLY A 37 13.91 -1.72 5.25
CA GLY A 37 13.41 -1.74 3.88
C GLY A 37 11.97 -2.27 3.72
N LYS A 38 11.28 -2.56 4.84
CA LYS A 38 9.94 -3.12 4.87
C LYS A 38 9.00 -2.30 5.74
N ILE A 39 7.74 -2.26 5.33
CA ILE A 39 6.65 -1.80 6.18
C ILE A 39 6.35 -2.91 7.17
N LYS A 40 6.46 -2.60 8.46
CA LYS A 40 6.06 -3.46 9.57
C LYS A 40 4.83 -2.84 10.24
N PHE A 41 4.08 -3.64 10.97
CA PHE A 41 2.95 -3.19 11.79
C PHE A 41 2.97 -3.88 13.13
N GLU A 42 2.54 -3.17 14.17
CA GLU A 42 2.37 -3.73 15.51
C GLU A 42 0.96 -4.32 15.64
N TYR A 43 0.85 -5.53 16.19
CA TYR A 43 -0.43 -6.14 16.53
C TYR A 43 -0.55 -6.47 18.01
N SER A 44 -1.67 -6.06 18.59
CA SER A 44 -2.20 -6.65 19.82
C SER A 44 -2.94 -7.95 19.48
N PHE A 45 -2.28 -9.08 19.74
CA PHE A 45 -2.78 -10.47 19.82
C PHE A 45 -3.71 -11.03 18.72
N TYR A 46 -3.13 -11.95 17.93
CA TYR A 46 -3.67 -13.20 17.40
C TYR A 46 -5.21 -13.42 17.41
N SER A 47 -5.78 -13.62 16.22
CA SER A 47 -7.11 -14.22 16.04
C SER A 47 -6.99 -15.47 15.18
N VAL A 48 -7.40 -16.63 15.69
CA VAL A 48 -7.41 -17.91 14.94
C VAL A 48 -8.23 -17.77 13.64
N LYS A 49 -9.33 -17.02 13.71
CA LYS A 49 -10.20 -16.73 12.55
C LYS A 49 -9.43 -15.96 11.48
N TYR A 50 -8.62 -14.99 11.89
CA TYR A 50 -7.78 -14.19 11.02
C TYR A 50 -6.73 -15.04 10.29
N GLU A 51 -5.95 -15.85 11.01
CA GLU A 51 -4.91 -16.70 10.41
C GLU A 51 -5.52 -17.77 9.48
N THR A 52 -6.71 -18.27 9.82
CA THR A 52 -7.46 -19.19 8.96
C THR A 52 -7.86 -18.51 7.64
N ILE A 53 -8.39 -17.28 7.71
CA ILE A 53 -8.76 -16.51 6.52
C ILE A 53 -7.53 -16.17 5.68
N LYS A 54 -6.47 -15.65 6.30
CA LYS A 54 -5.20 -15.31 5.64
C LYS A 54 -4.59 -16.53 4.94
N SER A 55 -4.54 -17.68 5.61
CA SER A 55 -3.98 -18.91 5.02
C SER A 55 -4.81 -19.43 3.84
N LYS A 56 -6.15 -19.31 3.88
CA LYS A 56 -7.02 -19.70 2.77
C LYS A 56 -6.94 -18.74 1.60
N ILE A 57 -6.94 -17.44 1.84
CA ILE A 57 -6.85 -16.43 0.77
C ILE A 57 -5.49 -16.52 0.06
N ASN A 58 -4.39 -16.68 0.81
CA ASN A 58 -3.06 -16.90 0.20
C ASN A 58 -2.98 -18.19 -0.64
N ARG A 59 -3.86 -19.18 -0.39
CA ARG A 59 -3.97 -20.42 -1.17
C ARG A 59 -4.89 -20.26 -2.38
N VAL A 60 -5.96 -19.49 -2.26
CA VAL A 60 -6.98 -19.31 -3.30
C VAL A 60 -6.65 -18.05 -4.09
N ARG A 61 -5.99 -18.22 -5.24
CA ARG A 61 -5.71 -17.13 -6.21
C ARG A 61 -6.95 -16.66 -7.00
N ASP A 62 -8.14 -17.10 -6.62
CA ASP A 62 -9.40 -16.75 -7.28
C ASP A 62 -10.39 -16.13 -6.29
N PHE A 63 -10.53 -14.81 -6.36
CA PHE A 63 -11.47 -14.06 -5.54
C PHE A 63 -12.94 -14.48 -5.77
N ASN A 64 -13.30 -15.00 -6.95
CA ASN A 64 -14.67 -15.45 -7.21
C ASN A 64 -15.03 -16.72 -6.42
N SER A 65 -14.05 -17.62 -6.23
CA SER A 65 -14.21 -18.80 -5.40
C SER A 65 -14.46 -18.43 -3.94
N LEU A 66 -13.76 -17.40 -3.42
CA LEU A 66 -13.98 -16.90 -2.06
C LEU A 66 -15.38 -16.27 -1.89
N ILE A 67 -15.90 -15.56 -2.88
CA ILE A 67 -17.29 -15.05 -2.83
C ILE A 67 -18.29 -16.21 -2.72
N LYS A 68 -18.10 -17.27 -3.53
CA LYS A 68 -18.96 -18.47 -3.51
C LYS A 68 -18.90 -19.23 -2.18
N GLU A 69 -17.77 -19.20 -1.49
CA GLU A 69 -17.59 -19.76 -0.14
C GLU A 69 -18.20 -18.90 0.98
N GLY A 70 -18.79 -17.74 0.67
CA GLY A 70 -19.48 -16.88 1.62
C GLY A 70 -18.58 -15.88 2.36
N TYR A 71 -17.37 -15.61 1.87
CA TYR A 71 -16.53 -14.56 2.46
C TYR A 71 -17.08 -13.16 2.13
N PRO A 72 -17.01 -12.20 3.07
CA PRO A 72 -17.46 -10.83 2.80
C PRO A 72 -16.66 -10.19 1.67
N GLU A 73 -17.35 -9.57 0.71
CA GLU A 73 -16.71 -8.89 -0.43
C GLU A 73 -15.77 -7.76 0.02
N SER A 74 -16.10 -7.07 1.11
CA SER A 74 -15.25 -6.04 1.72
C SER A 74 -13.89 -6.59 2.14
N LEU A 75 -13.87 -7.80 2.71
CA LEU A 75 -12.66 -8.48 3.13
C LEU A 75 -11.82 -8.89 1.91
N ILE A 76 -12.45 -9.44 0.88
CA ILE A 76 -11.79 -9.82 -0.38
C ILE A 76 -11.14 -8.59 -1.05
N LYS A 77 -11.87 -7.47 -1.13
CA LYS A 77 -11.34 -6.20 -1.65
C LYS A 77 -10.14 -5.71 -0.85
N ALA A 78 -10.19 -5.81 0.48
CA ALA A 78 -9.08 -5.42 1.32
C ALA A 78 -7.83 -6.28 1.06
N PHE A 79 -7.99 -7.60 0.94
CA PHE A 79 -6.88 -8.49 0.58
C PHE A 79 -6.29 -8.15 -0.80
N ALA A 80 -7.14 -7.95 -1.82
CA ALA A 80 -6.68 -7.57 -3.15
C ALA A 80 -5.86 -6.25 -3.15
N ILE A 81 -6.27 -5.27 -2.33
CA ILE A 81 -5.51 -4.02 -2.16
C ILE A 81 -4.15 -4.29 -1.52
N VAL A 82 -4.10 -5.10 -0.46
CA VAL A 82 -2.83 -5.44 0.21
C VAL A 82 -1.89 -6.16 -0.74
N GLU A 83 -2.36 -7.19 -1.45
CA GLU A 83 -1.54 -7.94 -2.41
C GLU A 83 -1.02 -7.06 -3.54
N LEU A 84 -1.87 -6.18 -4.10
CA LEU A 84 -1.48 -5.25 -5.14
C LEU A 84 -0.36 -4.30 -4.68
N VAL A 85 -0.53 -3.70 -3.50
CA VAL A 85 0.44 -2.75 -2.96
C VAL A 85 1.74 -3.46 -2.55
N GLU A 86 1.67 -4.63 -1.93
CA GLU A 86 2.86 -5.41 -1.59
C GLU A 86 3.61 -5.86 -2.84
N PHE A 87 2.88 -6.26 -3.88
CA PHE A 87 3.48 -6.54 -5.19
C PHE A 87 4.21 -5.31 -5.72
N TRP A 88 3.59 -4.12 -5.70
CA TRP A 88 4.26 -2.89 -6.15
C TRP A 88 5.50 -2.54 -5.34
N LEU A 89 5.48 -2.75 -4.03
CA LEU A 89 6.58 -2.38 -3.14
C LEU A 89 7.75 -3.36 -3.20
N TYR A 90 7.47 -4.66 -3.31
CA TYR A 90 8.46 -5.71 -3.05
C TYR A 90 8.72 -6.66 -4.23
N SER A 91 7.95 -6.59 -5.32
CA SER A 91 8.18 -7.44 -6.48
C SER A 91 9.51 -7.14 -7.16
N LYS A 92 10.28 -8.19 -7.45
CA LYS A 92 11.50 -8.11 -8.28
C LYS A 92 11.23 -7.56 -9.68
N LYS A 93 9.99 -7.64 -10.19
CA LYS A 93 9.61 -7.11 -11.50
C LYS A 93 9.63 -5.58 -11.54
N ILE A 94 9.22 -4.93 -10.45
CA ILE A 94 9.17 -3.46 -10.34
C ILE A 94 10.50 -2.93 -9.77
N ASN A 95 11.14 -3.71 -8.88
CA ASN A 95 12.47 -3.46 -8.36
C ASN A 95 12.63 -2.06 -7.75
N LEU A 96 11.80 -1.73 -6.76
CA LEU A 96 11.97 -0.51 -5.95
C LEU A 96 13.18 -0.66 -5.01
N SER A 97 13.91 0.43 -4.77
CA SER A 97 14.92 0.47 -3.70
C SER A 97 14.27 0.69 -2.32
N ASP A 98 15.01 0.47 -1.24
CA ASP A 98 14.52 0.73 0.12
C ASP A 98 14.12 2.19 0.31
N LEU A 99 14.94 3.14 -0.17
CA LEU A 99 14.61 4.57 -0.12
C LEU A 99 13.38 4.94 -0.95
N GLU A 100 13.19 4.30 -2.11
CA GLU A 100 11.98 4.48 -2.94
C GLU A 100 10.73 4.00 -2.16
N ARG A 101 10.80 2.81 -1.56
CA ARG A 101 9.73 2.27 -0.70
C ARG A 101 9.46 3.17 0.51
N GLU A 102 10.50 3.59 1.22
CA GLU A 102 10.36 4.39 2.42
C GLU A 102 9.75 5.76 2.12
N CYS A 103 10.15 6.38 1.01
CA CYS A 103 9.54 7.64 0.58
C CYS A 103 8.05 7.45 0.21
N LEU A 104 7.67 6.36 -0.48
CA LEU A 104 6.25 6.06 -0.74
C LEU A 104 5.49 5.81 0.56
N PHE A 105 6.11 5.12 1.52
CA PHE A 105 5.52 4.83 2.82
C PHE A 105 5.14 6.13 3.55
N TRP A 106 6.10 7.02 3.76
CA TRP A 106 5.84 8.27 4.47
C TRP A 106 4.94 9.24 3.69
N PHE A 107 4.97 9.20 2.36
CA PHE A 107 4.23 10.15 1.53
C PHE A 107 2.81 9.71 1.16
N TYR A 108 2.48 8.42 1.11
CA TYR A 108 1.13 7.95 0.75
C TYR A 108 0.52 7.01 1.79
N ILE A 109 1.30 6.13 2.40
CA ILE A 109 0.77 5.01 3.19
C ILE A 109 0.54 5.42 4.65
N ASN A 110 1.50 6.10 5.26
CA ASN A 110 1.44 6.45 6.67
C ASN A 110 0.63 7.72 6.93
N HIS A 111 -0.69 7.59 6.92
CA HIS A 111 -1.66 8.63 7.24
C HIS A 111 -2.45 8.31 8.49
N ASP A 112 -2.94 9.31 9.20
CA ASP A 112 -3.81 9.22 10.39
C ASP A 112 -5.31 9.27 10.07
N PHE A 113 -5.67 9.19 8.79
CA PHE A 113 -7.03 9.33 8.28
C PHE A 113 -7.61 10.76 8.34
N GLU A 114 -6.81 11.78 8.66
CA GLU A 114 -7.21 13.19 8.47
C GLU A 114 -7.45 13.44 6.97
N TYR A 115 -8.67 13.82 6.58
CA TYR A 115 -9.01 14.07 5.18
C TYR A 115 -8.24 15.29 4.65
N TYR A 116 -7.69 15.17 3.45
CA TYR A 116 -6.86 16.22 2.84
C TYR A 116 -7.39 16.72 1.48
N GLY A 117 -7.81 15.83 0.59
CA GLY A 117 -8.44 16.17 -0.70
C GLY A 117 -7.57 16.96 -1.70
N LYS A 118 -6.23 16.98 -1.54
CA LYS A 118 -5.29 17.74 -2.41
C LYS A 118 -4.10 16.88 -2.82
N PHE A 119 -3.41 17.29 -3.90
CA PHE A 119 -2.19 16.63 -4.40
C PHE A 119 -2.31 15.12 -4.69
N ASN A 120 -3.48 14.68 -5.20
CA ASN A 120 -3.81 13.26 -5.40
C ASN A 120 -3.77 12.44 -4.10
N LYS A 121 -4.02 13.08 -2.95
CA LYS A 121 -4.16 12.42 -1.66
C LYS A 121 -5.55 12.63 -1.06
N LEU A 122 -6.12 11.51 -0.63
CA LEU A 122 -7.33 11.44 0.16
C LEU A 122 -7.03 11.82 1.61
N TYR A 123 -5.93 11.31 2.17
CA TYR A 123 -5.54 11.51 3.56
C TYR A 123 -4.23 12.29 3.68
N LYS A 124 -4.10 13.01 4.80
CA LYS A 124 -2.89 13.73 5.17
C LYS A 124 -1.79 12.76 5.56
N THR A 125 -0.58 13.07 5.13
CA THR A 125 0.65 12.29 5.29
C THR A 125 1.80 13.29 5.46
N LEU A 126 3.01 12.80 5.70
CA LEU A 126 4.16 13.69 5.79
C LEU A 126 4.38 14.47 4.48
N SER A 127 4.67 15.76 4.62
CA SER A 127 5.16 16.59 3.53
C SER A 127 6.57 16.16 3.13
N MET A 128 6.97 16.48 1.88
CA MET A 128 8.32 16.15 1.41
C MET A 128 9.42 16.77 2.29
N SER A 129 9.16 17.91 2.94
CA SER A 129 10.10 18.55 3.86
C SER A 129 10.26 17.77 5.17
N GLU A 130 9.17 17.22 5.70
CA GLU A 130 9.20 16.37 6.91
C GLU A 130 9.88 15.03 6.62
N ILE A 131 9.60 14.43 5.46
CA ILE A 131 10.28 13.21 5.01
C ILE A 131 11.77 13.46 4.86
N ALA A 132 12.17 14.57 4.21
CA ALA A 132 13.56 14.96 4.04
C ALA A 132 14.30 15.05 5.38
N ARG A 133 13.67 15.70 6.38
CA ARG A 133 14.21 15.81 7.75
C ARG A 133 14.33 14.44 8.41
N LYS A 134 13.30 13.60 8.26
CA LYS A 134 13.25 12.26 8.87
C LYS A 134 14.30 11.31 8.31
N LEU A 135 14.55 11.37 7.01
CA LEU A 135 15.52 10.51 6.32
C LEU A 135 16.91 11.14 6.20
N ASN A 136 17.10 12.36 6.71
CA ASN A 136 18.34 13.14 6.57
C ASN A 136 18.83 13.27 5.12
N ILE A 137 17.92 13.60 4.19
CA ILE A 137 18.22 13.81 2.76
C ILE A 137 17.62 15.13 2.27
N LYS A 138 17.97 15.56 1.04
CA LYS A 138 17.38 16.78 0.46
C LYS A 138 15.94 16.54 0.05
N LYS A 139 15.08 17.58 0.17
CA LYS A 139 13.70 17.56 -0.33
C LYS A 139 13.61 17.20 -1.82
N SER A 140 14.59 17.63 -2.63
CA SER A 140 14.69 17.27 -4.04
C SER A 140 14.89 15.76 -4.24
N ASP A 141 15.63 15.11 -3.35
CA ASP A 141 15.87 13.67 -3.39
C ASP A 141 14.60 12.90 -3.04
N VAL A 142 13.85 13.34 -2.02
CA VAL A 142 12.53 12.77 -1.70
C VAL A 142 11.61 12.79 -2.92
N ARG A 143 11.48 13.94 -3.59
CA ARG A 143 10.67 14.05 -4.81
C ARG A 143 11.16 13.09 -5.89
N ARG A 144 12.48 13.06 -6.14
CA ARG A 144 13.10 12.18 -7.14
C ARG A 144 12.80 10.71 -6.85
N TYR A 145 12.91 10.26 -5.60
CA TYR A 145 12.60 8.88 -5.21
C TYR A 145 11.12 8.54 -5.40
N ILE A 146 10.21 9.42 -4.99
CA ILE A 146 8.76 9.23 -5.19
C ILE A 146 8.43 9.13 -6.68
N ASP A 147 8.88 10.08 -7.49
CA ASP A 147 8.56 10.11 -8.91
C ASP A 147 9.18 8.92 -9.66
N LYS A 148 10.39 8.49 -9.28
CA LYS A 148 11.02 7.29 -9.82
C LYS A 148 10.26 6.03 -9.44
N ALA A 149 9.82 5.89 -8.19
CA ALA A 149 9.04 4.74 -7.73
C ALA A 149 7.69 4.66 -8.46
N ILE A 150 6.95 5.77 -8.54
CA ILE A 150 5.69 5.84 -9.29
C ILE A 150 5.90 5.50 -10.76
N ARG A 151 6.97 6.01 -11.40
CA ARG A 151 7.26 5.68 -12.80
C ARG A 151 7.49 4.19 -13.02
N LYS A 152 8.22 3.51 -12.12
CA LYS A 152 8.45 2.06 -12.21
C LYS A 152 7.13 1.27 -12.08
N ILE A 153 6.27 1.68 -11.15
CA ILE A 153 4.94 1.07 -10.99
C ILE A 153 4.11 1.28 -12.25
N LEU A 154 4.01 2.51 -12.76
CA LEU A 154 3.23 2.81 -13.95
C LEU A 154 3.76 2.09 -15.19
N LYS A 155 5.08 2.01 -15.35
CA LYS A 155 5.72 1.25 -16.42
C LYS A 155 5.25 -0.20 -16.42
N TYR A 156 5.28 -0.87 -15.27
CA TYR A 156 4.84 -2.25 -15.16
C TYR A 156 3.34 -2.47 -15.42
N ASN A 157 2.47 -1.51 -15.04
CA ASN A 157 1.02 -1.69 -15.18
C ASN A 157 0.49 -1.35 -16.58
N ASN A 158 1.26 -0.63 -17.39
CA ASN A 158 0.84 -0.14 -18.71
C ASN A 158 1.68 -0.72 -19.86
N GLU A 159 2.60 -1.65 -19.58
CA GLU A 159 3.37 -2.45 -20.55
C GLU A 159 2.88 -3.90 -20.51
#